data_AF-A0A2N3IGX7-F1
#
_entry.id   AF-A0A2N3IGX7-F1
#
_cell.length_a   1.000
_cell.length_b   1.000
_cell.length_c   1.000
_cell.angle_alpha   90.00
_cell.angle_beta   90.00
_cell.angle_gamma   90.00
#
_symmetry.space_group_name_H-M   'P 1'
#
loop_
_entity.id
_entity.type
_entity.pdbx_description
1 polymer ?
#
loop_
_entity_poly.entity_id
_entity_poly.type
_entity_poly.pdbx_seq_one_letter_code
_entity_poly.pdbx_strand_id
1 'polypeptide(L)'
;MRRHYFFIILFVIGSFSCAKDNNHSGYIDENQALLENLNEVDGRQHTYNYDFELLEFREKVDYYAPVSFSEALVSIPSVMRDKLNLISQSDLPFAAQQEANIVTSWNAFNKLVFQVQFSYLENTTGYQTNFKDFFIVSVTQYPEDPFADEQATLAMEENIKGYEKLVLEGTHPMYYKPASGSWPRMFDYYKFIEEDKLMDKESTGSSQYYTWYNGLIYRIGFNMNVSATDHEALIRKIILGS
;
A
#
# COMPACT_ATOMS: atom_id res chain seq x y z
N MET A 1 -38.18 -44.49 55.50
CA MET A 1 -38.97 -43.24 55.66
C MET A 1 -38.68 -42.32 54.48
N ARG A 2 -39.66 -42.15 53.60
CA ARG A 2 -39.68 -41.14 52.54
C ARG A 2 -39.98 -39.77 53.17
N ARG A 3 -39.31 -38.70 52.71
CA ARG A 3 -39.94 -37.38 52.63
C ARG A 3 -39.57 -36.73 51.31
N HIS A 4 -40.63 -36.46 50.56
CA HIS A 4 -40.65 -35.74 49.29
C HIS A 4 -40.46 -34.25 49.57
N TYR A 5 -39.63 -33.60 48.75
CA TYR A 5 -39.75 -32.16 48.53
C TYR A 5 -40.30 -31.94 47.13
N PHE A 6 -41.39 -31.19 47.12
CA PHE A 6 -42.25 -30.87 45.99
C PHE A 6 -42.01 -29.40 45.64
N PHE A 7 -42.27 -29.04 44.36
CA PHE A 7 -42.67 -27.70 43.88
C PHE A 7 -41.56 -26.62 43.82
N ILE A 8 -41.40 -25.77 42.79
CA ILE A 8 -42.23 -25.29 41.66
C ILE A 8 -41.33 -24.98 40.45
N ILE A 9 -41.79 -25.34 39.25
CA ILE A 9 -41.26 -24.87 37.96
C ILE A 9 -41.81 -23.46 37.73
N LEU A 10 -40.94 -22.45 37.66
CA LEU A 10 -41.32 -21.11 37.20
C LEU A 10 -40.97 -20.99 35.71
N PHE A 11 -42.00 -21.04 34.87
CA PHE A 11 -41.93 -20.71 33.45
C PHE A 11 -41.76 -19.19 33.33
N VAL A 12 -40.57 -18.71 32.99
CA VAL A 12 -40.39 -17.34 32.50
C VAL A 12 -40.55 -17.37 30.98
N ILE A 13 -41.80 -17.16 30.54
CA ILE A 13 -42.10 -16.78 29.16
C ILE A 13 -41.82 -15.27 29.09
N GLY A 14 -40.63 -14.92 28.61
CA GLY A 14 -40.19 -13.55 28.41
C GLY A 14 -39.75 -13.36 26.97
N SER A 15 -40.74 -13.04 26.12
CA SER A 15 -40.66 -12.23 24.90
C SER A 15 -39.40 -12.33 24.04
N PHE A 16 -39.55 -13.00 22.90
CA PHE A 16 -38.76 -12.79 21.68
C PHE A 16 -38.55 -11.29 21.43
N SER A 17 -37.34 -10.80 21.68
CA SER A 17 -36.78 -9.72 20.89
C SER A 17 -35.78 -10.37 19.95
N CYS A 18 -36.21 -10.59 18.71
CA CYS A 18 -35.32 -10.89 17.61
C CYS A 18 -34.40 -9.69 17.38
N ALA A 19 -33.32 -9.59 18.16
CA ALA A 19 -32.11 -8.99 17.64
C ALA A 19 -31.59 -9.97 16.60
N LYS A 20 -31.74 -9.61 15.32
CA LYS A 20 -31.15 -10.30 14.18
C LYS A 20 -29.73 -10.74 14.53
N ASP A 21 -29.48 -12.04 14.37
CA ASP A 21 -28.15 -12.63 14.27
C ASP A 21 -27.24 -11.70 13.47
N ASN A 22 -26.24 -11.12 14.14
CA ASN A 22 -25.14 -10.51 13.43
C ASN A 22 -24.26 -11.69 12.98
N ASN A 23 -24.41 -12.08 11.72
CA ASN A 23 -23.60 -13.10 11.07
C ASN A 23 -22.14 -12.93 11.52
N HIS A 24 -21.60 -13.94 12.20
CA HIS A 24 -20.16 -14.12 12.30
C HIS A 24 -19.66 -14.20 10.85
N SER A 25 -19.12 -13.09 10.33
CA SER A 25 -18.37 -13.14 9.09
C SER A 25 -17.27 -14.16 9.34
N GLY A 26 -17.18 -15.20 8.51
CA GLY A 26 -16.18 -16.27 8.65
C GLY A 26 -14.74 -15.79 8.40
N TYR A 27 -14.48 -14.50 8.53
CA TYR A 27 -13.21 -13.85 8.26
C TYR A 27 -12.29 -13.88 9.47
N ILE A 28 -11.02 -14.13 9.21
CA ILE A 28 -9.93 -14.09 10.18
C ILE A 28 -9.60 -12.62 10.51
N ASP A 29 -9.67 -11.73 9.50
CA ASP A 29 -9.54 -10.29 9.66
C ASP A 29 -10.74 -9.54 9.03
N GLU A 30 -11.21 -8.49 9.71
CA GLU A 30 -12.36 -7.71 9.26
C GLU A 30 -12.16 -7.04 7.89
N ASN A 31 -10.92 -6.72 7.53
CA ASN A 31 -10.61 -6.08 6.25
C ASN A 31 -10.71 -7.05 5.07
N GLN A 32 -10.83 -8.37 5.30
CA GLN A 32 -11.04 -9.33 4.21
C GLN A 32 -12.31 -9.04 3.40
N ALA A 33 -13.34 -8.47 4.03
CA ALA A 33 -14.58 -8.09 3.35
C ALA A 33 -14.35 -7.02 2.25
N LEU A 34 -13.29 -6.22 2.35
CA LEU A 34 -12.94 -5.21 1.35
C LEU A 34 -12.46 -5.81 0.02
N LEU A 35 -12.09 -7.09 0.04
CA LEU A 35 -11.53 -7.80 -1.11
C LEU A 35 -12.59 -8.59 -1.89
N GLU A 36 -13.80 -8.76 -1.36
CA GLU A 36 -14.84 -9.64 -1.92
C GLU A 36 -15.21 -9.32 -3.38
N ASN A 37 -15.09 -8.05 -3.78
CA ASN A 37 -15.41 -7.59 -5.12
C ASN A 37 -14.20 -7.51 -6.05
N LEU A 38 -12.99 -7.78 -5.55
CA LEU A 38 -11.78 -7.77 -6.35
C LEU A 38 -11.58 -9.14 -7.02
N ASN A 39 -11.10 -9.12 -8.26
CA ASN A 39 -10.75 -10.33 -8.97
C ASN A 39 -9.31 -10.76 -8.61
N GLU A 40 -9.17 -11.81 -7.81
CA GLU A 40 -7.87 -12.40 -7.49
C GLU A 40 -7.19 -12.96 -8.75
N VAL A 41 -5.87 -12.80 -8.84
CA VAL A 41 -5.03 -13.23 -9.97
C VAL A 41 -3.75 -13.87 -9.45
N ASP A 42 -3.10 -14.66 -10.29
CA ASP A 42 -1.79 -15.21 -9.95
C ASP A 42 -0.76 -14.07 -9.82
N GLY A 43 0.27 -14.30 -8.99
CA GLY A 43 1.42 -13.41 -8.90
C GLY A 43 2.67 -14.16 -8.46
N ARG A 44 3.84 -13.62 -8.81
CA ARG A 44 5.13 -14.31 -8.60
C ARG A 44 6.06 -13.60 -7.62
N GLN A 45 5.86 -12.31 -7.40
CA GLN A 45 6.80 -11.45 -6.67
C GLN A 45 6.06 -10.37 -5.93
N HIS A 46 6.67 -9.83 -4.89
CA HIS A 46 6.14 -8.67 -4.18
C HIS A 46 7.11 -7.49 -4.30
N THR A 47 6.58 -6.26 -4.34
CA THR A 47 7.42 -5.07 -4.42
C THR A 47 7.93 -4.73 -3.02
N TYR A 48 9.22 -4.91 -2.82
CA TYR A 48 9.89 -4.67 -1.54
C TYR A 48 10.95 -3.60 -1.72
N ASN A 49 11.19 -2.79 -0.68
CA ASN A 49 12.27 -1.83 -0.70
C ASN A 49 13.56 -2.47 -0.17
N TYR A 50 14.34 -3.03 -1.08
CA TYR A 50 15.65 -3.62 -0.80
C TYR A 50 16.64 -2.66 -0.13
N ASP A 51 16.52 -1.34 -0.34
CA ASP A 51 17.48 -0.41 0.24
C ASP A 51 17.27 -0.29 1.77
N PHE A 52 16.02 -0.26 2.24
CA PHE A 52 15.69 -0.04 3.67
C PHE A 52 15.48 -1.33 4.47
N GLU A 53 15.50 -2.47 3.79
CA GLU A 53 15.24 -3.81 4.34
C GLU A 53 13.88 -3.97 5.06
N LEU A 54 12.95 -3.03 4.83
CA LEU A 54 11.60 -3.06 5.38
C LEU A 54 10.65 -3.85 4.47
N LEU A 55 9.81 -4.70 5.07
CA LEU A 55 8.84 -5.57 4.39
C LEU A 55 9.46 -6.76 3.63
N GLU A 56 10.68 -7.19 4.02
CA GLU A 56 11.39 -8.31 3.36
C GLU A 56 10.57 -9.62 3.45
N PHE A 57 9.97 -9.86 4.62
CA PHE A 57 9.18 -11.05 4.87
C PHE A 57 7.70 -10.70 4.82
N ARG A 58 7.03 -11.17 3.77
CA ARG A 58 5.57 -11.17 3.63
C ARG A 58 5.11 -12.58 3.33
N GLU A 59 4.22 -13.10 4.16
CA GLU A 59 3.63 -14.42 3.96
C GLU A 59 2.32 -14.30 3.21
N LYS A 60 2.00 -15.33 2.42
CA LYS A 60 0.70 -15.48 1.72
C LYS A 60 0.30 -14.19 0.99
N VAL A 61 1.11 -13.83 0.01
CA VAL A 61 0.87 -12.62 -0.78
C VAL A 61 -0.20 -12.93 -1.82
N ASP A 62 -1.31 -12.21 -1.74
CA ASP A 62 -2.46 -12.34 -2.64
C ASP A 62 -2.54 -11.10 -3.54
N TYR A 63 -2.85 -11.32 -4.82
CA TYR A 63 -2.81 -10.30 -5.87
C TYR A 63 -4.18 -10.15 -6.50
N TYR A 64 -4.50 -8.92 -6.89
CA TYR A 64 -5.77 -8.60 -7.53
C TYR A 64 -5.54 -7.93 -8.88
N ALA A 65 -6.43 -8.18 -9.84
CA ALA A 65 -6.42 -7.50 -11.11
C ALA A 65 -6.52 -5.97 -10.90
N PRO A 66 -5.92 -5.15 -11.79
CA PRO A 66 -5.98 -3.71 -11.68
C PRO A 66 -7.42 -3.19 -11.65
N VAL A 67 -7.65 -2.16 -10.86
CA VAL A 67 -8.94 -1.48 -10.73
C VAL A 67 -8.80 0.02 -10.93
N SER A 68 -9.92 0.71 -11.06
CA SER A 68 -9.95 2.17 -11.06
C SER A 68 -9.49 2.75 -9.71
N PHE A 69 -9.02 4.00 -9.69
CA PHE A 69 -8.64 4.66 -8.43
C PHE A 69 -9.80 4.73 -7.43
N SER A 70 -11.01 5.04 -7.90
CA SER A 70 -12.20 5.09 -7.04
C SER A 70 -12.54 3.74 -6.43
N GLU A 71 -12.38 2.66 -7.19
CA GLU A 71 -12.59 1.30 -6.71
C GLU A 71 -11.51 0.89 -5.73
N ALA A 72 -10.23 1.21 -6.01
CA ALA A 72 -9.15 0.96 -5.08
C ALA A 72 -9.37 1.66 -3.73
N LEU A 73 -9.82 2.92 -3.73
CA LEU A 73 -10.06 3.69 -2.51
C LEU A 73 -11.18 3.10 -1.63
N VAL A 74 -12.16 2.39 -2.19
CA VAL A 74 -13.20 1.71 -1.40
C VAL A 74 -12.82 0.29 -0.99
N SER A 75 -11.80 -0.29 -1.62
CA SER A 75 -11.31 -1.66 -1.38
C SER A 75 -10.07 -1.72 -0.48
N ILE A 76 -9.68 -0.60 0.14
CA ILE A 76 -8.59 -0.53 1.12
C ILE A 76 -9.10 -0.08 2.49
N PRO A 77 -8.39 -0.44 3.59
CA PRO A 77 -8.78 -0.04 4.94
C PRO A 77 -8.89 1.48 5.09
N SER A 78 -9.87 1.94 5.87
CA SER A 78 -10.08 3.38 6.14
C SER A 78 -8.83 4.06 6.69
N VAL A 79 -8.07 3.36 7.54
CA VAL A 79 -6.80 3.86 8.10
C VAL A 79 -5.73 4.19 7.06
N MET A 80 -5.81 3.61 5.86
CA MET A 80 -5.01 4.00 4.70
C MET A 80 -5.70 5.10 3.92
N ARG A 81 -6.95 4.83 3.48
CA ARG A 81 -7.74 5.70 2.60
C ARG A 81 -7.77 7.14 3.09
N ASP A 82 -8.01 7.33 4.38
CA ASP A 82 -8.22 8.65 4.98
C ASP A 82 -6.91 9.46 5.09
N LYS A 83 -5.75 8.85 4.77
CA LYS A 83 -4.41 9.48 4.77
C LYS A 83 -3.77 9.56 3.37
N LEU A 84 -4.48 9.09 2.34
CA LEU A 84 -4.01 9.14 0.96
C LEU A 84 -4.49 10.42 0.29
N ASN A 85 -3.53 11.23 -0.18
CA ASN A 85 -3.83 12.45 -0.94
C ASN A 85 -3.38 12.24 -2.39
N LEU A 86 -4.24 11.66 -3.22
CA LEU A 86 -3.91 11.43 -4.62
C LEU A 86 -3.86 12.74 -5.40
N ILE A 87 -2.97 12.79 -6.38
CA ILE A 87 -2.78 13.96 -7.24
C ILE A 87 -3.69 13.89 -8.46
N SER A 88 -3.99 15.06 -9.01
CA SER A 88 -4.76 15.20 -10.24
C SER A 88 -3.87 15.08 -11.47
N GLN A 89 -4.48 14.80 -12.62
CA GLN A 89 -3.75 14.79 -13.90
C GLN A 89 -3.08 16.15 -14.19
N SER A 90 -3.68 17.25 -13.76
CA SER A 90 -3.14 18.60 -13.92
C SER A 90 -1.90 18.88 -13.08
N ASP A 91 -1.60 18.04 -12.09
CA ASP A 91 -0.36 18.15 -11.31
C ASP A 91 0.85 17.52 -12.05
N LEU A 92 0.63 16.83 -13.18
CA LEU A 92 1.66 16.11 -13.93
C LEU A 92 2.01 16.81 -15.26
N PRO A 93 3.29 16.78 -15.69
CA PRO A 93 3.72 17.42 -16.94
C PRO A 93 3.44 16.58 -18.20
N PHE A 94 2.67 15.48 -18.08
CA PHE A 94 2.30 14.56 -19.16
C PHE A 94 0.84 14.13 -19.00
N ALA A 95 0.24 13.60 -20.06
CA ALA A 95 -1.08 12.96 -19.99
C ALA A 95 -0.91 11.49 -19.57
N ALA A 96 -1.65 11.05 -18.57
CA ALA A 96 -1.46 9.74 -17.96
C ALA A 96 -2.73 8.88 -18.00
N GLN A 97 -2.52 7.59 -18.24
CA GLN A 97 -3.46 6.54 -17.90
C GLN A 97 -3.31 6.21 -16.41
N GLN A 98 -4.43 6.01 -15.74
CA GLN A 98 -4.49 5.76 -14.30
C GLN A 98 -4.95 4.32 -14.05
N GLU A 99 -4.18 3.59 -13.25
CA GLU A 99 -4.52 2.25 -12.79
C GLU A 99 -4.07 2.05 -11.34
N ALA A 100 -4.85 1.29 -10.57
CA ALA A 100 -4.51 0.96 -9.20
C ALA A 100 -4.37 -0.55 -9.03
N ASN A 101 -3.28 -0.96 -8.39
CA ASN A 101 -3.03 -2.36 -8.02
C ASN A 101 -3.15 -2.50 -6.51
N ILE A 102 -3.90 -3.51 -6.07
CA ILE A 102 -3.99 -3.91 -4.66
C ILE A 102 -3.26 -5.23 -4.51
N VAL A 103 -2.42 -5.31 -3.48
CA VAL A 103 -1.75 -6.54 -3.05
C VAL A 103 -1.92 -6.65 -1.56
N THR A 104 -2.21 -7.85 -1.08
CA THR A 104 -2.30 -8.10 0.35
C THR A 104 -1.33 -9.18 0.79
N SER A 105 -1.05 -9.21 2.08
CA SER A 105 -0.18 -10.21 2.69
C SER A 105 -0.55 -10.37 4.17
N TRP A 106 -0.09 -11.44 4.79
CA TRP A 106 -0.31 -11.67 6.21
C TRP A 106 0.96 -11.41 7.00
N ASN A 107 0.84 -10.68 8.10
CA ASN A 107 1.93 -10.50 9.05
C ASN A 107 1.95 -11.60 10.12
N ALA A 108 3.00 -11.61 10.96
CA ALA A 108 3.19 -12.58 12.03
C ALA A 108 2.07 -12.62 13.09
N PHE A 109 1.20 -11.60 13.13
CA PHE A 109 0.07 -11.49 14.04
C PHE A 109 -1.26 -11.93 13.41
N ASN A 110 -1.23 -12.57 12.24
CA ASN A 110 -2.41 -12.90 11.43
C ASN A 110 -3.28 -11.67 11.13
N LYS A 111 -2.64 -10.53 10.88
CA LYS A 111 -3.30 -9.34 10.36
C LYS A 111 -3.04 -9.20 8.87
N LEU A 112 -4.11 -8.93 8.14
CA LEU A 112 -4.06 -8.64 6.72
C LEU A 112 -3.45 -7.25 6.51
N VAL A 113 -2.35 -7.21 5.78
CA VAL A 113 -1.60 -6.00 5.43
C VAL A 113 -1.90 -5.66 3.99
N PHE A 114 -2.39 -4.45 3.77
CA PHE A 114 -2.66 -3.92 2.45
C PHE A 114 -1.48 -3.11 1.92
N GLN A 115 -1.20 -3.32 0.65
CA GLN A 115 -0.43 -2.41 -0.19
C GLN A 115 -1.30 -1.98 -1.38
N VAL A 116 -1.32 -0.68 -1.64
CA VAL A 116 -1.96 -0.12 -2.82
C VAL A 116 -0.93 0.67 -3.62
N GLN A 117 -0.96 0.49 -4.94
CA GLN A 117 -0.13 1.23 -5.88
C GLN A 117 -1.04 2.02 -6.81
N PHE A 118 -0.86 3.33 -6.87
CA PHE A 118 -1.51 4.22 -7.83
C PHE A 118 -0.50 4.60 -8.90
N SER A 119 -0.74 4.15 -10.13
CA SER A 119 0.13 4.39 -11.27
C SER A 119 -0.46 5.47 -12.18
N TYR A 120 0.36 6.44 -12.56
CA TYR A 120 0.09 7.42 -13.61
C TYR A 120 1.12 7.17 -14.72
N LEU A 121 0.69 6.54 -15.81
CA LEU A 121 1.57 6.07 -16.88
C LEU A 121 1.27 6.83 -18.17
N GLU A 122 2.27 7.44 -18.81
CA GLU A 122 2.08 8.06 -20.13
C GLU A 122 1.56 7.04 -21.16
N ASN A 123 2.00 5.79 -21.08
CA ASN A 123 1.55 4.70 -21.94
C ASN A 123 1.77 3.33 -21.28
N THR A 124 0.76 2.46 -21.34
CA THR A 124 0.70 1.10 -20.76
C THR A 124 1.40 0.00 -21.58
N THR A 125 1.69 0.24 -22.86
CA THR A 125 2.49 -0.71 -23.65
C THR A 125 3.91 -0.83 -23.08
N GLY A 126 4.48 -2.04 -22.99
CA GLY A 126 5.78 -2.27 -22.35
C GLY A 126 6.95 -1.43 -22.87
N TYR A 127 8.07 -1.50 -22.15
CA TYR A 127 9.33 -0.76 -22.32
C TYR A 127 9.66 -0.44 -23.80
N GLN A 128 9.24 0.74 -24.27
CA GLN A 128 9.83 1.32 -25.46
C GLN A 128 11.09 2.05 -25.02
N THR A 129 12.13 1.95 -25.84
CA THR A 129 13.51 2.42 -25.63
C THR A 129 13.70 3.90 -25.27
N ASN A 130 12.61 4.67 -25.17
CA ASN A 130 12.58 6.02 -24.64
C ASN A 130 11.87 5.96 -23.28
N PHE A 131 12.63 6.22 -22.21
CA PHE A 131 12.16 6.39 -20.84
C PHE A 131 10.81 7.12 -20.79
N LYS A 132 9.70 6.38 -20.70
CA LYS A 132 8.33 6.92 -20.68
C LYS A 132 8.13 7.75 -19.43
N ASP A 133 7.33 8.80 -19.54
CA ASP A 133 6.98 9.57 -18.36
C ASP A 133 6.02 8.75 -17.47
N PHE A 134 6.34 8.66 -16.19
CA PHE A 134 5.50 8.00 -15.20
C PHE A 134 5.65 8.62 -13.82
N PHE A 135 4.60 8.43 -13.02
CA PHE A 135 4.58 8.75 -11.60
C PHE A 135 3.80 7.65 -10.87
N ILE A 136 4.43 6.96 -9.93
CA ILE A 136 3.84 5.80 -9.25
C ILE A 136 3.97 5.99 -7.74
N VAL A 137 2.84 5.91 -7.03
CA VAL A 137 2.76 6.00 -5.57
C VAL A 137 2.38 4.63 -5.02
N SER A 138 3.31 3.95 -4.36
CA SER A 138 3.03 2.73 -3.60
C SER A 138 2.92 3.05 -2.12
N VAL A 139 1.84 2.63 -1.48
CA VAL A 139 1.58 2.84 -0.06
C VAL A 139 1.27 1.51 0.61
N THR A 140 2.01 1.19 1.67
CA THR A 140 1.86 -0.08 2.42
C THR A 140 1.53 0.21 3.87
N GLN A 141 0.60 -0.54 4.46
CA GLN A 141 0.34 -0.47 5.90
C GLN A 141 1.56 -0.92 6.69
N TYR A 142 1.98 -0.11 7.63
CA TYR A 142 3.08 -0.41 8.53
C TYR A 142 2.88 0.37 9.84
N PRO A 143 2.11 -0.15 10.80
CA PRO A 143 1.67 0.62 11.97
C PRO A 143 2.81 1.13 12.87
N GLU A 144 3.93 0.42 12.89
CA GLU A 144 5.10 0.75 13.70
C GLU A 144 6.02 1.69 12.93
N ASP A 145 6.56 2.72 13.59
CA ASP A 145 7.53 3.62 12.97
C ASP A 145 8.90 2.94 12.90
N PRO A 146 9.41 2.58 11.70
CA PRO A 146 10.73 1.95 11.57
C PRO A 146 11.87 2.92 11.90
N PHE A 147 11.59 4.22 12.02
CA PHE A 147 12.57 5.27 12.30
C PHE A 147 12.47 5.84 13.73
N ALA A 148 11.65 5.26 14.60
CA ALA A 148 11.49 5.74 15.97
C ALA A 148 12.73 5.52 16.85
N ASP A 149 13.50 4.46 16.58
CA ASP A 149 14.76 4.19 17.27
C ASP A 149 15.94 4.80 16.50
N GLU A 150 16.68 5.69 17.16
CA GLU A 150 17.79 6.43 16.55
C GLU A 150 18.93 5.51 16.12
N GLN A 151 19.26 4.47 16.91
CA GLN A 151 20.37 3.56 16.58
C GLN A 151 20.03 2.65 15.40
N ALA A 152 18.80 2.10 15.37
CA ALA A 152 18.32 1.32 14.24
C ALA A 152 18.22 2.17 12.97
N THR A 153 17.76 3.42 13.09
CA THR A 153 17.72 4.37 11.97
C THR A 153 19.12 4.63 11.43
N LEU A 154 20.09 4.93 12.29
CA LEU A 154 21.48 5.15 11.87
C LEU A 154 22.07 3.91 11.17
N ALA A 155 21.85 2.71 11.72
CA ALA A 155 22.31 1.47 11.10
C ALA A 155 21.68 1.23 9.71
N MET A 156 20.40 1.56 9.55
CA MET A 156 19.71 1.51 8.25
C MET A 156 20.28 2.55 7.27
N GLU A 157 20.50 3.78 7.75
CA GLU A 157 21.04 4.90 6.96
C GLU A 157 22.49 4.67 6.50
N GLU A 158 23.29 3.93 7.27
CA GLU A 158 24.65 3.54 6.86
C GLU A 158 24.66 2.55 5.68
N ASN A 159 23.58 1.78 5.51
CA ASN A 159 23.47 0.76 4.46
C ASN A 159 22.85 1.29 3.16
N ILE A 160 21.95 2.28 3.24
CA ILE A 160 21.34 2.89 2.05
C ILE A 160 22.38 3.71 1.26
N LYS A 161 22.36 3.62 -0.07
CA LYS A 161 23.31 4.33 -0.95
C LYS A 161 22.60 5.20 -1.98
N GLY A 162 23.09 6.43 -2.12
CA GLY A 162 22.62 7.40 -3.11
C GLY A 162 21.33 8.11 -2.72
N TYR A 163 20.89 7.99 -1.46
CA TYR A 163 19.79 8.78 -0.92
C TYR A 163 20.32 10.05 -0.27
N GLU A 164 19.62 11.15 -0.53
CA GLU A 164 19.64 12.37 0.26
C GLU A 164 18.58 12.26 1.36
N LYS A 165 18.98 12.55 2.60
CA LYS A 165 18.06 12.63 3.74
C LYS A 165 17.46 14.03 3.82
N LEU A 166 16.16 14.10 3.66
CA LEU A 166 15.32 15.27 3.79
C LEU A 166 14.46 15.16 5.05
N VAL A 167 13.80 16.26 5.42
CA VAL A 167 12.84 16.30 6.53
C VAL A 167 11.43 16.43 5.96
N LEU A 168 10.56 15.46 6.24
CA LEU A 168 9.15 15.51 5.83
C LEU A 168 8.41 16.57 6.65
N GLU A 169 8.32 16.38 7.97
CA GLU A 169 7.78 17.37 8.90
C GLU A 169 8.36 17.12 10.29
N GLY A 170 8.65 18.20 11.02
CA GLY A 170 9.29 18.11 12.34
C GLY A 170 10.63 17.36 12.25
N THR A 171 10.66 16.12 12.75
CA THR A 171 11.83 15.23 12.72
C THR A 171 11.65 13.99 11.85
N HIS A 172 10.51 13.82 11.17
CA HIS A 172 10.24 12.64 10.36
C HIS A 172 11.15 12.63 9.12
N PRO A 173 11.90 11.54 8.88
CA PRO A 173 12.81 11.47 7.76
C PRO A 173 12.06 11.18 6.44
N MET A 174 12.51 11.81 5.37
CA MET A 174 12.14 11.47 4.00
C MET A 174 13.42 11.31 3.19
N TYR A 175 13.51 10.26 2.39
CA TYR A 175 14.72 9.94 1.64
C TYR A 175 14.46 10.12 0.16
N TYR A 176 15.31 10.88 -0.51
CA TYR A 176 15.24 11.14 -1.95
C TYR A 176 16.43 10.51 -2.67
N LYS A 177 16.18 9.77 -3.74
CA LYS A 177 17.21 9.19 -4.61
C LYS A 177 17.04 9.73 -6.03
N PRO A 178 17.98 10.52 -6.56
CA PRO A 178 17.90 11.01 -7.93
C PRO A 178 18.19 9.89 -8.94
N ALA A 179 17.62 10.01 -10.14
CA ALA A 179 17.94 9.12 -11.26
C ALA A 179 19.44 9.24 -11.63
N SER A 180 20.19 8.13 -11.63
CA SER A 180 21.62 8.10 -11.97
C SER A 180 21.88 7.52 -13.37
N GLY A 181 22.63 8.25 -14.20
CA GLY A 181 22.72 8.07 -15.66
C GLY A 181 23.58 6.94 -16.25
N SER A 182 24.10 5.99 -15.46
CA SER A 182 24.83 4.84 -16.04
C SER A 182 24.00 3.56 -16.06
N TRP A 183 23.24 3.28 -15.00
CA TRP A 183 22.20 2.25 -14.91
C TRP A 183 21.28 2.73 -13.79
N PRO A 184 20.12 3.32 -14.07
CA PRO A 184 19.26 3.79 -13.00
C PRO A 184 18.87 2.57 -12.17
N ARG A 185 19.15 2.58 -10.86
CA ARG A 185 18.68 1.50 -10.00
C ARG A 185 17.15 1.47 -10.10
N MET A 186 16.67 0.27 -10.35
CA MET A 186 15.30 0.04 -10.75
C MET A 186 14.34 0.39 -9.61
N PHE A 187 13.36 1.24 -9.91
CA PHE A 187 12.14 1.30 -9.14
C PHE A 187 11.27 0.14 -9.58
N ASP A 188 10.98 -0.71 -8.60
CA ASP A 188 10.17 -1.91 -8.78
C ASP A 188 8.72 -1.59 -8.47
N TYR A 189 7.82 -1.89 -9.39
CA TYR A 189 6.38 -1.69 -9.25
C TYR A 189 5.61 -2.88 -9.80
N TYR A 190 4.35 -3.00 -9.39
CA TYR A 190 3.46 -4.02 -9.89
C TYR A 190 2.95 -3.67 -11.28
N LYS A 191 3.01 -4.63 -12.20
CA LYS A 191 2.48 -4.55 -13.55
C LYS A 191 1.59 -5.78 -13.80
N PHE A 192 0.38 -5.53 -14.27
CA PHE A 192 -0.50 -6.60 -14.70
C PHE A 192 -0.22 -6.99 -16.15
N ILE A 193 -0.06 -8.30 -16.39
CA ILE A 193 0.11 -8.90 -17.71
C ILE A 193 -1.24 -9.51 -18.08
N GLU A 194 -2.02 -8.77 -18.89
CA GLU A 194 -3.42 -9.13 -19.20
C GLU A 194 -3.54 -10.48 -19.91
N GLU A 195 -2.62 -10.81 -20.83
CA GLU A 195 -2.61 -12.07 -21.58
C GLU A 195 -2.50 -13.30 -20.65
N ASP A 196 -1.68 -13.18 -19.61
CA ASP A 196 -1.41 -14.24 -18.65
C ASP A 196 -2.29 -14.17 -17.39
N LYS A 197 -3.09 -13.09 -17.24
CA LYS A 197 -3.79 -12.73 -16.00
C LYS A 197 -2.87 -12.82 -14.78
N LEU A 198 -1.69 -12.23 -14.91
CA LEU A 198 -0.61 -12.35 -13.95
C LEU A 198 -0.20 -10.98 -13.42
N MET A 199 -0.11 -10.84 -12.10
CA MET A 199 0.58 -9.71 -11.49
C MET A 199 2.08 -10.00 -11.39
N ASP A 200 2.88 -9.22 -12.10
CA ASP A 200 4.34 -9.33 -12.08
C ASP A 200 4.99 -8.04 -11.57
N LYS A 201 6.29 -8.11 -11.28
CA LYS A 201 7.10 -6.96 -10.92
C LYS A 201 7.83 -6.45 -12.16
N GLU A 202 7.64 -5.17 -12.48
CA GLU A 202 8.44 -4.48 -13.47
C GLU A 202 9.40 -3.51 -12.76
N SER A 203 10.54 -3.29 -13.40
CA SER A 203 11.68 -2.59 -12.85
C SER A 203 12.10 -1.54 -13.87
N THR A 204 12.17 -0.26 -13.49
CA THR A 204 12.52 0.82 -14.41
C THR A 204 13.38 1.89 -13.76
N GLY A 205 14.14 2.62 -14.55
CA GLY A 205 14.92 3.73 -14.02
C GLY A 205 14.08 4.91 -13.59
N SER A 206 14.38 5.47 -12.41
CA SER A 206 13.59 6.55 -11.85
C SER A 206 14.34 7.36 -10.80
N SER A 207 13.78 8.52 -10.48
CA SER A 207 13.98 9.15 -9.18
C SER A 207 12.98 8.58 -8.18
N GLN A 208 13.35 8.51 -6.90
CA GLN A 208 12.56 7.82 -5.87
C GLN A 208 12.47 8.64 -4.58
N TYR A 209 11.31 8.63 -3.95
CA TYR A 209 11.12 9.03 -2.56
C TYR A 209 10.71 7.82 -1.72
N TYR A 210 11.20 7.81 -0.49
CA TYR A 210 10.81 6.84 0.53
C TYR A 210 10.62 7.52 1.87
N THR A 211 9.53 7.22 2.56
CA THR A 211 9.30 7.67 3.93
C THR A 211 8.28 6.78 4.62
N TRP A 212 8.33 6.75 5.95
CA TRP A 212 7.23 6.28 6.78
C TRP A 212 6.53 7.49 7.38
N TYR A 213 5.20 7.52 7.33
CA TYR A 213 4.41 8.57 7.95
C TYR A 213 3.06 8.04 8.41
N ASN A 214 2.71 8.28 9.67
CA ASN A 214 1.40 7.94 10.26
C ASN A 214 0.95 6.49 10.01
N GLY A 215 1.86 5.52 10.15
CA GLY A 215 1.55 4.10 10.01
C GLY A 215 1.50 3.59 8.57
N LEU A 216 2.03 4.37 7.62
CA LEU A 216 2.10 4.04 6.20
C LEU A 216 3.52 4.23 5.68
N ILE A 217 4.01 3.24 4.93
CA ILE A 217 5.23 3.39 4.13
C ILE A 217 4.83 3.92 2.76
N TYR A 218 5.39 5.07 2.38
CA TYR A 218 5.29 5.63 1.05
C TYR A 218 6.55 5.33 0.27
N ARG A 219 6.39 4.72 -0.90
CA ARG A 219 7.45 4.50 -1.88
C ARG A 219 6.98 5.08 -3.20
N ILE A 220 7.59 6.17 -3.64
CA ILE A 220 7.15 6.93 -4.81
C ILE A 220 8.28 6.92 -5.84
N GLY A 221 8.00 6.44 -7.04
CA GLY A 221 8.94 6.41 -8.14
C GLY A 221 8.41 7.27 -9.29
N PHE A 222 9.30 8.05 -9.91
CA PHE A 222 8.91 8.85 -11.07
C PHE A 222 10.05 9.02 -12.05
N ASN A 223 9.67 9.11 -13.30
CA ASN A 223 10.50 9.59 -14.39
C ASN A 223 9.62 10.60 -15.13
N MET A 224 9.90 11.88 -14.95
CA MET A 224 9.15 12.97 -15.58
C MET A 224 10.06 14.19 -15.69
N ASN A 225 9.65 15.19 -16.46
CA ASN A 225 10.39 16.44 -16.57
C ASN A 225 10.42 17.21 -15.23
N VAL A 226 11.45 16.95 -14.43
CA VAL A 226 11.70 17.59 -13.12
C VAL A 226 12.00 19.08 -13.20
N SER A 227 12.39 19.61 -14.36
CA SER A 227 12.62 21.06 -14.53
C SER A 227 11.32 21.85 -14.62
N ALA A 228 10.21 21.20 -14.97
CA ALA A 228 8.90 21.82 -15.12
C ALA A 228 7.98 21.60 -13.92
N THR A 229 8.39 20.77 -12.95
CA THR A 229 7.54 20.34 -11.82
C THR A 229 8.34 20.38 -10.53
N ASP A 230 7.82 21.04 -9.49
CA ASP A 230 8.36 20.90 -8.13
C ASP A 230 7.93 19.54 -7.57
N HIS A 231 8.76 18.53 -7.84
CA HIS A 231 8.48 17.17 -7.43
C HIS A 231 8.44 17.03 -5.91
N GLU A 232 9.23 17.80 -5.15
CA GLU A 232 9.26 17.66 -3.69
C GLU A 232 7.96 18.19 -3.09
N ALA A 233 7.47 19.34 -3.57
CA ALA A 233 6.17 19.87 -3.18
C ALA A 233 5.03 18.90 -3.51
N LEU A 234 5.07 18.25 -4.68
CA LEU A 234 4.07 17.25 -5.07
C LEU A 234 4.08 16.03 -4.13
N ILE A 235 5.27 15.56 -3.76
CA ILE A 235 5.45 14.43 -2.85
C ILE A 235 4.94 14.78 -1.44
N ARG A 236 5.25 15.98 -0.95
CA ARG A 236 4.74 16.47 0.34
C ARG A 236 3.22 16.60 0.33
N LYS A 237 2.63 17.12 -0.74
CA LYS A 237 1.17 17.16 -0.93
C LYS A 237 0.54 15.77 -0.84
N ILE A 238 1.16 14.74 -1.41
CA ILE A 238 0.66 13.36 -1.35
C ILE A 238 0.66 12.80 0.08
N ILE A 239 1.75 13.05 0.81
CA ILE A 239 1.98 12.44 2.13
C ILE A 239 1.25 13.23 3.24
N LEU A 240 1.32 14.56 3.20
CA LEU A 240 0.81 15.47 4.24
C LEU A 240 -0.58 16.03 3.94
N GLY A 241 -1.00 16.06 2.66
CA GLY A 241 -2.27 16.64 2.23
C GLY A 241 -2.28 18.17 2.11
N SER A 242 -1.14 18.84 2.30
CA SER A 242 -0.96 20.29 2.23
C SER A 242 0.27 20.70 1.45
#